data_AF-A0A812T331-F1
#
_entry.id   AF-A0A812T331-F1
#
_cell.length_a   1.000
_cell.length_b   1.000
_cell.length_c   1.000
_cell.angle_alpha   90.00
_cell.angle_beta   90.00
_cell.angle_gamma   90.00
#
_symmetry.space_group_name_H-M   'P 1'
#
loop_
_entity.id
_entity.type
_entity.pdbx_description
1 polymer ?
#
loop_
_entity_poly.entity_id
_entity_poly.type
_entity_poly.pdbx_seq_one_letter_code
_entity_poly.pdbx_strand_id
1 'polypeptide(L)'
;MVMEVGWPKGLALLLFLVQCFLVFKLLRWCRNNVRGCACSQSWNFASFRKWYLHYMRQEERVVKAKVTLQIGVFIIGCYVLPCTYSLRMVTFQARACGVLPSLDETPLPFPTVDVFVALMWTSSILLISNKHLVTPQSLDVFCLLFYIVTLLGLLLTPVQNFEEYRQVMFRLIFCRVLPDVTTKRALMFVVFNVLGLVVVIARVIPVRELGKNQLDEAIVLDLAPVFGAVLVRQALYAIADAGVNLQTLTIERNAISSLLLGLCDAVVEVDENLKLTEDGRQLSTMLLHGRGVSAQQLAGSDLLAFFHPDDRTHVQQCLCGSPDDTQTRVFNARMLDGLSNHVEVELFHINMENQEGQKCYLVGMREFQDLGFVAPLRQAPEPSNPSGKRAGDFSFVFCASSARVLTAGKEIDRLLLSNGFDREELREMTVFDLLYGLDPAWNAYLKEKVTENGCGIFQPQLYELGLVHLLGVVPVQANLVLRQDGESGALVGLVRLIPSRSFLDSETPSSKTSGSQCGSINDLHRTIPL
;
A
#
# COMPACT_ATOMS: atom_id res chain seq x y z
N MET A 1 -5.41 54.46 -27.73
CA MET A 1 -3.95 54.38 -27.92
C MET A 1 -3.46 53.12 -27.23
N VAL A 2 -3.41 52.01 -27.96
CA VAL A 2 -2.79 50.76 -27.50
C VAL A 2 -1.31 50.88 -27.85
N MET A 3 -0.42 50.82 -26.86
CA MET A 3 1.01 50.76 -27.10
C MET A 3 1.33 49.43 -27.78
N GLU A 4 1.74 49.46 -29.04
CA GLU A 4 2.41 48.33 -29.69
C GLU A 4 3.74 48.08 -28.98
N VAL A 5 3.75 47.10 -28.08
CA VAL A 5 4.99 46.57 -27.51
C VAL A 5 5.63 45.70 -28.59
N GLY A 6 6.42 46.34 -29.45
CA GLY A 6 7.25 45.65 -30.44
C GLY A 6 8.30 44.81 -29.72
N TRP A 7 8.16 43.48 -29.76
CA TRP A 7 9.17 42.58 -29.23
C TRP A 7 10.45 42.67 -30.06
N PRO A 8 11.64 42.71 -29.44
CA PRO A 8 12.89 42.74 -30.18
C PRO A 8 13.03 41.44 -30.98
N LYS A 9 13.25 41.57 -32.30
CA LYS A 9 13.43 40.45 -33.25
C LYS A 9 14.44 39.38 -32.76
N GLY A 10 15.40 39.79 -31.93
CA GLY A 10 16.36 38.89 -31.29
C GLY A 10 15.74 37.86 -30.33
N LEU A 11 14.68 38.21 -29.58
CA LEU A 11 14.03 37.27 -28.67
C LEU A 11 13.22 36.20 -29.43
N ALA A 12 12.56 36.59 -30.52
CA ALA A 12 11.85 35.65 -31.39
C ALA A 12 12.81 34.65 -32.04
N LEU A 13 13.99 35.12 -32.48
CA LEU A 13 15.04 34.26 -33.04
C LEU A 13 15.64 33.33 -31.97
N LEU A 14 15.87 33.82 -30.75
CA LEU A 14 16.36 33.01 -29.64
C LEU A 14 15.37 31.88 -29.29
N LEU A 15 14.08 32.19 -29.18
CA LEU A 15 13.03 31.21 -28.93
C LEU A 15 12.93 30.18 -30.06
N PHE A 16 13.05 30.61 -31.32
CA PHE A 16 13.10 29.72 -32.48
C PHE A 16 14.29 28.74 -32.42
N LEU A 17 15.49 29.25 -32.12
CA LEU A 17 16.70 28.41 -32.03
C LEU A 17 16.63 27.41 -30.87
N VAL A 18 16.11 27.82 -29.72
CA VAL A 18 15.86 26.93 -28.57
C VAL A 18 14.84 25.84 -28.94
N GLN A 19 13.77 26.20 -29.64
CA GLN A 19 12.73 25.26 -30.06
C GLN A 19 13.26 24.26 -31.11
N CYS A 20 14.03 24.71 -32.11
CA CYS A 20 14.71 23.84 -33.08
C CYS A 20 15.73 22.90 -32.41
N PHE A 21 16.50 23.39 -31.44
CA PHE A 21 17.45 22.58 -30.69
C PHE A 21 16.76 21.49 -29.85
N LEU A 22 15.65 21.84 -29.20
CA LEU A 22 14.82 20.89 -28.45
C LEU A 22 14.21 19.84 -29.38
N VAL A 23 13.67 20.23 -30.54
CA VAL A 23 13.16 19.29 -31.56
C VAL A 23 14.27 18.37 -32.08
N PHE A 24 15.49 18.87 -32.30
CA PHE A 24 16.61 18.05 -32.74
C PHE A 24 17.07 17.05 -31.66
N LYS A 25 17.15 17.47 -30.39
CA LYS A 25 17.41 16.59 -29.24
C LYS A 25 16.30 15.55 -29.09
N LEU A 26 15.04 15.93 -29.32
CA LEU A 26 13.87 15.05 -29.31
C LEU A 26 13.97 13.98 -30.39
N LEU A 27 14.27 14.37 -31.64
CA LEU A 27 14.46 13.44 -32.76
C LEU A 27 15.64 12.49 -32.51
N ARG A 28 16.74 12.97 -31.92
CA ARG A 28 17.90 12.15 -31.55
C ARG A 28 17.59 11.18 -30.42
N TRP A 29 16.83 11.60 -29.41
CA TRP A 29 16.38 10.76 -28.29
C TRP A 29 15.41 9.67 -28.76
N CYS A 30 14.41 10.02 -29.59
CA CYS A 30 13.51 9.06 -30.23
C CYS A 30 14.29 8.07 -31.09
N ARG A 31 15.22 8.55 -31.93
CA ARG A 31 16.06 7.66 -32.75
C ARG A 31 16.88 6.69 -31.91
N ASN A 32 17.35 7.10 -30.73
CA ASN A 32 18.20 6.26 -29.88
C ASN A 32 17.42 5.29 -28.99
N ASN A 33 16.24 5.67 -28.49
CA ASN A 33 15.43 4.81 -27.61
C ASN A 33 14.42 3.94 -28.37
N VAL A 34 13.98 4.35 -29.56
CA VAL A 34 13.08 3.54 -30.41
C VAL A 34 13.87 2.49 -31.21
N ARG A 35 15.16 2.70 -31.50
CA ARG A 35 16.01 1.69 -32.17
C ARG A 35 16.31 0.44 -31.33
N GLY A 36 16.03 0.46 -30.02
CA GLY A 36 16.03 -0.75 -29.19
C GLY A 36 14.81 -1.66 -29.40
N CYS A 37 13.80 -1.21 -30.15
CA CYS A 37 12.60 -1.97 -30.47
C CYS A 37 12.46 -2.10 -31.99
N ALA A 38 13.31 -2.92 -32.60
CA ALA A 38 13.13 -3.33 -33.98
C ALA A 38 11.95 -4.31 -34.08
N CYS A 39 10.73 -3.78 -34.27
CA CYS A 39 9.67 -4.49 -34.99
C CYS A 39 8.65 -3.47 -35.52
N SER A 40 8.82 -3.14 -36.80
CA SER A 40 7.83 -2.48 -37.63
C SER A 40 6.68 -3.46 -37.92
N GLN A 41 5.75 -3.64 -36.98
CA GLN A 41 4.42 -4.19 -37.24
C GLN A 41 3.42 -3.55 -36.26
N SER A 42 2.23 -3.26 -36.76
CA SER A 42 1.14 -2.55 -36.08
C SER A 42 0.94 -3.02 -34.64
N TRP A 43 1.10 -2.11 -33.67
CA TRP A 43 0.76 -2.39 -32.28
C TRP A 43 -0.77 -2.48 -32.16
N ASN A 44 -1.30 -3.69 -32.00
CA ASN A 44 -2.65 -3.86 -31.49
C ASN A 44 -2.64 -3.78 -29.95
N PHE A 45 -3.79 -3.47 -29.37
CA PHE A 45 -3.95 -3.30 -27.92
C PHE A 45 -3.56 -4.57 -27.12
N ALA A 46 -3.66 -5.76 -27.72
CA ALA A 46 -3.27 -7.02 -27.07
C ALA A 46 -1.74 -7.18 -26.95
N SER A 47 -0.97 -6.68 -27.93
CA SER A 47 0.50 -6.64 -27.86
C SER A 47 1.00 -5.65 -26.81
N PHE A 48 0.34 -4.50 -26.68
CA PHE A 48 0.60 -3.55 -25.58
C PHE A 48 0.31 -4.19 -24.21
N ARG A 49 -0.82 -4.90 -24.08
CA ARG A 49 -1.18 -5.61 -22.84
C ARG A 49 -0.17 -6.70 -22.46
N LYS A 50 0.31 -7.51 -23.42
CA LYS A 50 1.33 -8.54 -23.16
C LYS A 50 2.69 -7.93 -22.78
N TRP A 51 3.12 -6.88 -23.48
CA TRP A 51 4.33 -6.15 -23.14
C TRP A 51 4.23 -5.51 -21.74
N TYR A 52 3.07 -4.92 -21.41
CA TYR A 52 2.77 -4.33 -20.10
C TYR A 52 2.80 -5.37 -18.97
N LEU A 53 2.17 -6.52 -19.15
CA LEU A 53 2.17 -7.62 -18.17
C LEU A 53 3.56 -8.23 -17.98
N HIS A 54 4.36 -8.35 -19.05
CA HIS A 54 5.74 -8.83 -18.97
C HIS A 54 6.67 -7.77 -18.34
N TYR A 55 6.41 -6.48 -18.53
CA TYR A 55 7.20 -5.39 -17.96
C TYR A 55 6.92 -5.16 -16.47
N MET A 56 5.68 -5.42 -16.02
CA MET A 56 5.29 -5.39 -14.60
C MET A 56 5.92 -6.54 -13.78
N ARG A 57 6.44 -7.59 -14.44
CA ARG A 57 7.04 -8.79 -13.84
C ARG A 57 8.48 -8.61 -13.30
N GLN A 58 9.06 -7.42 -13.38
CA GLN A 58 10.44 -7.16 -12.94
C GLN A 58 10.46 -6.25 -11.70
N GLU A 59 10.88 -6.81 -10.56
CA GLU A 59 10.63 -6.41 -9.18
C GLU A 59 11.11 -5.02 -8.71
N GLU A 60 11.92 -4.27 -9.46
CA GLU A 60 12.51 -3.02 -8.92
C GLU A 60 11.86 -1.73 -9.43
N ARG A 61 10.71 -1.82 -10.12
CA ARG A 61 10.22 -0.73 -10.98
C ARG A 61 8.79 -0.28 -10.73
N VAL A 62 8.14 -0.55 -9.60
CA VAL A 62 6.74 -0.10 -9.42
C VAL A 62 6.65 1.41 -9.10
N VAL A 63 7.56 1.96 -8.29
CA VAL A 63 7.68 3.44 -8.12
C VAL A 63 8.13 4.11 -9.42
N LYS A 64 9.06 3.47 -10.16
CA LYS A 64 9.42 3.92 -11.52
C LYS A 64 8.25 3.78 -12.48
N ALA A 65 7.37 2.80 -12.35
CA ALA A 65 6.19 2.60 -13.19
C ALA A 65 5.09 3.61 -12.88
N LYS A 66 4.90 4.02 -11.61
CA LYS A 66 4.05 5.16 -11.23
C LYS A 66 4.50 6.43 -11.95
N VAL A 67 5.80 6.72 -11.90
CA VAL A 67 6.40 7.85 -12.62
C VAL A 67 6.37 7.62 -14.14
N THR A 68 6.57 6.41 -14.65
CA THR A 68 6.66 6.12 -16.10
C THR A 68 5.28 6.02 -16.77
N LEU A 69 4.22 5.64 -16.06
CA LEU A 69 2.84 5.63 -16.52
C LEU A 69 2.26 7.05 -16.48
N GLN A 70 2.50 7.80 -15.41
CA GLN A 70 2.21 9.23 -15.36
C GLN A 70 2.97 9.97 -16.46
N ILE A 71 4.27 9.69 -16.62
CA ILE A 71 5.09 10.18 -17.73
C ILE A 71 4.59 9.63 -19.06
N GLY A 72 3.99 8.43 -19.16
CA GLY A 72 3.56 7.82 -20.42
C GLY A 72 2.27 8.43 -20.96
N VAL A 73 1.27 8.63 -20.10
CA VAL A 73 0.04 9.38 -20.43
C VAL A 73 0.38 10.84 -20.68
N PHE A 74 1.29 11.40 -19.88
CA PHE A 74 1.87 12.72 -20.10
C PHE A 74 2.58 12.78 -21.45
N ILE A 75 3.47 11.84 -21.80
CA ILE A 75 4.20 11.76 -23.07
C ILE A 75 3.22 11.63 -24.24
N ILE A 76 2.20 10.77 -24.18
CA ILE A 76 1.31 10.59 -25.34
C ILE A 76 0.48 11.87 -25.58
N GLY A 77 -0.08 12.47 -24.52
CA GLY A 77 -0.78 13.77 -24.62
C GLY A 77 0.16 14.93 -24.97
N CYS A 78 1.39 14.89 -24.47
CA CYS A 78 2.44 15.89 -24.65
C CYS A 78 3.38 15.63 -25.82
N TYR A 79 3.12 14.67 -26.70
CA TYR A 79 3.93 14.44 -27.90
C TYR A 79 3.06 14.50 -29.16
N VAL A 80 1.84 13.95 -29.15
CA VAL A 80 0.99 13.93 -30.36
C VAL A 80 0.43 15.32 -30.68
N LEU A 81 -0.12 16.02 -29.67
CA LEU A 81 -0.64 17.37 -29.82
C LEU A 81 0.44 18.44 -30.04
N PRO A 82 1.56 18.45 -29.31
CA PRO A 82 2.60 19.43 -29.58
C PRO A 82 3.43 19.12 -30.81
N CYS A 83 3.49 17.89 -31.34
CA CYS A 83 4.07 17.70 -32.68
C CYS A 83 3.22 18.42 -33.74
N THR A 84 1.90 18.27 -33.71
CA THR A 84 1.00 18.96 -34.66
C THR A 84 0.99 20.47 -34.44
N TYR A 85 1.01 20.93 -33.18
CA TYR A 85 1.03 22.35 -32.84
C TYR A 85 2.41 23.00 -33.07
N SER A 86 3.51 22.31 -32.76
CA SER A 86 4.88 22.79 -33.06
C SER A 86 5.14 22.81 -34.55
N LEU A 87 4.61 21.86 -35.34
CA LEU A 87 4.64 21.98 -36.79
C LEU A 87 3.92 23.25 -37.26
N ARG A 88 2.74 23.56 -36.70
CA ARG A 88 2.02 24.81 -37.02
C ARG A 88 2.79 26.06 -36.60
N MET A 89 3.37 26.08 -35.40
CA MET A 89 4.18 27.21 -34.91
C MET A 89 5.48 27.39 -35.69
N VAL A 90 6.17 26.31 -36.03
CA VAL A 90 7.37 26.34 -36.88
C VAL A 90 7.01 26.80 -38.29
N THR A 91 5.88 26.35 -38.85
CA THR A 91 5.41 26.87 -40.15
C THR A 91 5.04 28.35 -40.06
N PHE A 92 4.49 28.81 -38.93
CA PHE A 92 4.18 30.22 -38.71
C PHE A 92 5.44 31.07 -38.57
N GLN A 93 6.43 30.65 -37.76
CA GLN A 93 7.71 31.34 -37.60
C GLN A 93 8.53 31.33 -38.89
N ALA A 94 8.56 30.21 -39.63
CA ALA A 94 9.22 30.14 -40.93
C ALA A 94 8.57 31.09 -41.94
N ARG A 95 7.25 31.29 -41.90
CA ARG A 95 6.56 32.32 -42.69
C ARG A 95 6.90 33.74 -42.24
N ALA A 96 6.92 34.01 -40.93
CA ALA A 96 7.28 35.32 -40.37
C ALA A 96 8.72 35.74 -40.72
N CYS A 97 9.62 34.77 -40.86
CA CYS A 97 11.00 34.98 -41.31
C CYS A 97 11.16 35.01 -42.84
N GLY A 98 10.07 34.88 -43.62
CA GLY A 98 10.11 34.91 -45.09
C GLY A 98 10.66 33.63 -45.75
N VAL A 99 10.76 32.52 -45.02
CA VAL A 99 11.33 31.25 -45.49
C VAL A 99 10.32 30.43 -46.32
N LEU A 100 9.02 30.59 -46.08
CA LEU A 100 7.94 29.91 -46.80
C LEU A 100 7.12 30.93 -47.62
N PRO A 101 6.74 30.61 -48.87
CA PRO A 101 5.94 31.49 -49.72
C PRO A 101 4.55 31.75 -49.12
N SER A 102 4.04 32.98 -49.31
CA SER A 102 2.75 33.46 -48.84
C SER A 102 1.60 32.75 -49.58
N LEU A 103 1.08 31.67 -48.99
CA LEU A 103 -0.24 31.13 -49.32
C LEU A 103 -1.30 31.92 -48.54
N ASP A 104 -2.40 32.28 -49.22
CA ASP A 104 -3.49 33.19 -48.79
C ASP A 104 -3.60 33.40 -47.27
N GLU A 105 -3.45 34.68 -46.90
CA GLU A 105 -3.36 35.23 -45.56
C GLU A 105 -4.69 35.05 -44.79
N THR A 106 -4.84 33.92 -44.12
CA THR A 106 -5.77 33.85 -42.98
C THR A 106 -4.97 34.14 -41.70
N PRO A 107 -5.07 35.35 -41.12
CA PRO A 107 -4.36 35.66 -39.88
C PRO A 107 -4.77 34.67 -38.79
N LEU A 108 -3.78 34.19 -38.01
CA LEU A 108 -4.06 33.33 -36.86
C LEU A 108 -4.96 34.11 -35.88
N PRO A 109 -6.10 33.54 -35.46
CA PRO A 109 -7.11 34.31 -34.76
C PRO A 109 -6.70 34.74 -33.33
N PHE A 110 -5.70 34.09 -32.70
CA PHE A 110 -5.34 34.36 -31.28
C PHE A 110 -3.83 34.24 -30.97
N PRO A 111 -3.00 35.22 -31.37
CA PRO A 111 -1.56 35.17 -31.13
C PRO A 111 -1.20 35.14 -29.63
N THR A 112 -2.03 35.72 -28.75
CA THR A 112 -1.78 35.78 -27.30
C THR A 112 -1.88 34.40 -26.65
N VAL A 113 -2.92 33.62 -26.95
CA VAL A 113 -3.12 32.26 -26.43
C VAL A 113 -1.98 31.35 -26.87
N ASP A 114 -1.54 31.53 -28.11
CA ASP A 114 -0.50 30.69 -28.70
C ASP A 114 0.85 30.87 -27.99
N VAL A 115 1.16 32.08 -27.50
CA VAL A 115 2.34 32.34 -26.67
C VAL A 115 2.25 31.64 -25.32
N PHE A 116 1.11 31.72 -24.62
CA PHE A 116 0.95 31.06 -23.32
C PHE A 116 1.03 29.54 -23.44
N VAL A 117 0.38 28.97 -24.44
CA VAL A 117 0.46 27.55 -24.74
C VAL A 117 1.92 27.15 -25.01
N ALA A 118 2.67 27.93 -25.80
CA ALA A 118 4.10 27.67 -26.04
C ALA A 118 4.95 27.73 -24.75
N LEU A 119 4.71 28.69 -23.86
CA LEU A 119 5.42 28.79 -22.56
C LEU A 119 5.14 27.59 -21.66
N MET A 120 3.90 27.11 -21.64
CA MET A 120 3.49 25.92 -20.88
C MET A 120 4.16 24.66 -21.43
N TRP A 121 4.18 24.52 -22.75
CA TRP A 121 4.83 23.39 -23.41
C TRP A 121 6.34 23.35 -23.17
N THR A 122 7.01 24.50 -23.34
CA THR A 122 8.47 24.59 -23.11
C THR A 122 8.81 24.25 -21.66
N SER A 123 8.03 24.73 -20.70
CA SER A 123 8.16 24.39 -19.29
C SER A 123 7.91 22.91 -19.02
N SER A 124 6.90 22.31 -19.66
CA SER A 124 6.59 20.87 -19.55
C SER A 124 7.72 20.01 -20.12
N ILE A 125 8.27 20.37 -21.29
CA ILE A 125 9.41 19.67 -21.90
C ILE A 125 10.66 19.81 -21.01
N LEU A 126 10.87 20.97 -20.40
CA LEU A 126 11.98 21.21 -19.48
C LEU A 126 11.89 20.29 -18.26
N LEU A 127 10.68 20.13 -17.69
CA LEU A 127 10.39 19.21 -16.59
C LEU A 127 10.65 17.75 -16.97
N ILE A 128 10.17 17.31 -18.13
CA ILE A 128 10.38 15.92 -18.62
C ILE A 128 11.87 15.66 -18.86
N SER A 129 12.57 16.63 -19.45
CA SER A 129 13.96 16.49 -19.86
C SER A 129 14.92 16.47 -18.66
N ASN A 130 14.56 17.16 -17.58
CA ASN A 130 15.40 17.31 -16.39
C ASN A 130 14.75 16.64 -15.18
N LYS A 131 14.86 15.30 -15.11
CA LYS A 131 14.29 14.50 -14.00
C LYS A 131 14.73 14.98 -12.61
N HIS A 132 15.93 15.53 -12.49
CA HIS A 132 16.44 16.09 -11.22
C HIS A 132 15.67 17.33 -10.73
N LEU A 133 15.02 18.07 -11.64
CA LEU A 133 14.19 19.21 -11.28
C LEU A 133 12.79 18.79 -10.81
N VAL A 134 12.42 17.51 -10.92
CA VAL A 134 11.13 16.99 -10.48
C VAL A 134 11.24 16.51 -9.03
N THR A 135 11.26 17.47 -8.11
CA THR A 135 11.09 17.21 -6.67
C THR A 135 9.63 17.49 -6.29
N PRO A 136 9.11 16.95 -5.18
CA PRO A 136 7.73 17.24 -4.76
C PRO A 136 7.46 18.74 -4.56
N GLN A 137 8.46 19.49 -4.09
CA GLN A 137 8.33 20.93 -3.85
C GLN A 137 8.36 21.73 -5.16
N SER A 138 9.30 21.41 -6.06
CA SER A 138 9.36 22.10 -7.35
C SER A 138 8.12 21.80 -8.20
N LEU A 139 7.58 20.58 -8.13
CA LEU A 139 6.35 20.23 -8.84
C LEU A 139 5.16 21.12 -8.43
N ASP A 140 4.99 21.41 -7.13
CA ASP A 140 3.97 22.34 -6.65
C ASP A 140 4.17 23.75 -7.24
N VAL A 141 5.41 24.23 -7.31
CA VAL A 141 5.76 25.53 -7.92
C VAL A 141 5.45 25.56 -9.42
N PHE A 142 5.79 24.50 -10.15
CA PHE A 142 5.49 24.40 -11.57
C PHE A 142 3.98 24.33 -11.84
N CYS A 143 3.23 23.59 -11.01
CA CYS A 143 1.78 23.56 -11.13
C CYS A 143 1.16 24.94 -10.85
N LEU A 144 1.67 25.66 -9.83
CA LEU A 144 1.25 27.03 -9.54
C LEU A 144 1.53 27.96 -10.73
N LEU A 145 2.74 27.89 -11.30
CA LEU A 145 3.11 28.65 -12.50
C LEU A 145 2.17 28.33 -13.67
N PHE A 146 1.82 27.06 -13.85
CA PHE A 146 0.90 26.60 -14.88
C PHE A 146 -0.50 27.16 -14.72
N TYR A 147 -1.03 27.21 -13.50
CA TYR A 147 -2.29 27.87 -13.23
C TYR A 147 -2.24 29.36 -13.48
N ILE A 148 -1.19 30.05 -13.03
CA ILE A 148 -1.03 31.49 -13.24
C ILE A 148 -0.98 31.81 -14.74
N VAL A 149 -0.18 31.06 -15.51
CA VAL A 149 -0.06 31.23 -16.96
C VAL A 149 -1.40 30.98 -17.67
N THR A 150 -2.14 29.95 -17.25
CA THR A 150 -3.46 29.63 -17.83
C THR A 150 -4.48 30.72 -17.52
N LEU A 151 -4.55 31.19 -16.26
CA LEU A 151 -5.42 32.28 -15.84
C LEU A 151 -5.10 33.59 -16.56
N LEU A 152 -3.81 33.91 -16.70
CA LEU A 152 -3.37 35.10 -17.40
C LEU A 152 -3.71 35.02 -18.90
N GLY A 153 -3.57 33.85 -19.52
CA GLY A 153 -4.00 33.61 -20.90
C GLY A 153 -5.49 33.84 -21.10
N LEU A 154 -6.32 33.39 -20.17
CA LEU A 154 -7.77 33.63 -20.18
C LEU A 154 -8.12 35.12 -19.97
N LEU A 155 -7.39 35.80 -19.08
CA LEU A 155 -7.63 37.20 -18.71
C LEU A 155 -7.08 38.22 -19.72
N LEU A 156 -6.07 37.86 -20.51
CA LEU A 156 -5.48 38.74 -21.53
C LEU A 156 -6.04 38.52 -22.93
N THR A 157 -6.64 37.36 -23.22
CA THR A 157 -7.20 37.09 -24.55
C THR A 157 -8.55 37.79 -24.70
N PRO A 158 -8.69 38.76 -25.61
CA PRO A 158 -9.97 39.37 -25.91
C PRO A 158 -10.88 38.34 -26.58
N VAL A 159 -12.09 38.19 -26.07
CA VAL A 159 -13.11 37.29 -26.60
C VAL A 159 -14.27 38.17 -27.06
N GLN A 160 -14.55 38.16 -28.36
CA GLN A 160 -15.64 38.97 -28.93
C GLN A 160 -16.92 38.14 -29.10
N ASN A 161 -16.79 36.84 -29.30
CA ASN A 161 -17.93 35.93 -29.46
C ASN A 161 -17.70 34.59 -28.74
N PHE A 162 -18.77 33.80 -28.61
CA PHE A 162 -18.74 32.51 -27.92
C PHE A 162 -17.87 31.45 -28.63
N GLU A 163 -17.78 31.50 -29.96
CA GLU A 163 -16.98 30.53 -30.72
C GLU A 163 -15.47 30.73 -30.48
N GLU A 164 -15.03 31.99 -30.40
CA GLU A 164 -13.67 32.35 -30.00
C GLU A 164 -13.37 31.83 -28.60
N TYR A 165 -14.28 32.05 -27.64
CA TYR A 165 -14.16 31.50 -26.27
C TYR A 165 -13.96 29.99 -26.28
N ARG A 166 -14.80 29.26 -27.02
CA ARG A 166 -14.73 27.79 -27.13
C ARG A 166 -13.37 27.34 -27.66
N GLN A 167 -12.83 28.02 -28.67
CA GLN A 167 -11.51 27.72 -29.21
C GLN A 167 -10.38 28.02 -28.22
N VAL A 168 -10.46 29.13 -27.47
CA VAL A 168 -9.49 29.47 -26.42
C VAL A 168 -9.48 28.40 -25.33
N MET A 169 -10.67 28.00 -24.85
CA MET A 169 -10.80 26.95 -23.83
C MET A 169 -10.28 25.59 -24.32
N PHE A 170 -10.57 25.21 -25.56
CA PHE A 170 -10.07 23.95 -26.12
C PHE A 170 -8.53 23.94 -26.26
N ARG A 171 -7.90 25.10 -26.49
CA ARG A 171 -6.43 25.22 -26.49
C ARG A 171 -5.84 25.17 -25.08
N LEU A 172 -6.53 25.75 -24.10
CA LEU A 172 -6.08 25.79 -22.71
C LEU A 172 -6.43 24.52 -21.90
N ILE A 173 -7.29 23.64 -22.41
CA ILE A 173 -7.74 22.44 -21.69
C ILE A 173 -6.57 21.58 -21.20
N PHE A 174 -5.55 21.37 -22.03
CA PHE A 174 -4.35 20.61 -21.65
C PHE A 174 -3.52 21.33 -20.59
N CYS A 175 -3.44 22.65 -20.67
CA CYS A 175 -2.73 23.48 -19.70
C CYS A 175 -3.39 23.44 -18.32
N ARG A 176 -4.70 23.16 -18.27
CA ARG A 176 -5.49 23.05 -17.04
C ARG A 176 -5.53 21.63 -16.47
N VAL A 177 -5.81 20.63 -17.30
CA VAL A 177 -5.89 19.22 -16.87
C VAL A 177 -4.55 18.73 -16.30
N LEU A 178 -3.43 19.18 -16.87
CA LEU A 178 -2.12 18.72 -16.44
C LEU A 178 -1.82 19.05 -14.96
N PRO A 179 -1.81 20.33 -14.53
CA PRO A 179 -1.60 20.68 -13.12
C PRO A 179 -2.73 20.15 -12.23
N ASP A 180 -3.95 20.02 -12.76
CA ASP A 180 -5.07 19.43 -12.05
C ASP A 180 -4.84 17.96 -11.72
N VAL A 181 -4.10 17.21 -12.53
CA VAL A 181 -3.77 15.80 -12.23
C VAL A 181 -2.54 15.70 -11.32
N THR A 182 -1.54 16.58 -11.51
CA THR A 182 -0.23 16.45 -10.87
C THR A 182 -0.09 17.15 -9.52
N THR A 183 -0.96 18.10 -9.17
CA THR A 183 -0.84 18.82 -7.88
C THR A 183 -1.00 17.87 -6.69
N LYS A 184 -0.13 18.01 -5.68
CA LYS A 184 -0.22 17.18 -4.45
C LYS A 184 -1.33 17.64 -3.52
N ARG A 185 -1.59 18.95 -3.49
CA ARG A 185 -2.54 19.58 -2.55
C ARG A 185 -3.90 19.75 -3.22
N ALA A 186 -4.91 19.01 -2.74
CA ALA A 186 -6.29 19.12 -3.22
C ALA A 186 -6.83 20.56 -3.12
N LEU A 187 -6.41 21.32 -2.08
CA LEU A 187 -6.80 22.71 -1.92
C LEU A 187 -6.37 23.59 -3.11
N MET A 188 -5.14 23.43 -3.63
CA MET A 188 -4.69 24.24 -4.77
C MET A 188 -5.56 23.97 -6.00
N PHE A 189 -5.85 22.70 -6.27
CA PHE A 189 -6.77 22.30 -7.33
C PHE A 189 -8.15 22.96 -7.19
N VAL A 190 -8.76 22.94 -6.01
CA VAL A 190 -10.07 23.57 -5.79
C VAL A 190 -9.99 25.09 -5.99
N VAL A 191 -9.02 25.75 -5.37
CA VAL A 191 -8.87 27.22 -5.44
C VAL A 191 -8.69 27.69 -6.87
N PHE A 192 -7.81 27.06 -7.66
CA PHE A 192 -7.54 27.49 -9.03
C PHE A 192 -8.68 27.19 -9.99
N ASN A 193 -9.43 26.09 -9.79
CA ASN A 193 -10.60 25.80 -10.60
C ASN A 193 -11.76 26.76 -10.30
N VAL A 194 -11.98 27.11 -9.02
CA VAL A 194 -12.96 28.15 -8.65
C VAL A 194 -12.55 29.50 -9.22
N LEU A 195 -11.26 29.87 -9.13
CA LEU A 195 -10.77 31.13 -9.70
C LEU A 195 -10.91 31.15 -11.23
N GLY A 196 -10.61 30.03 -11.90
CA GLY A 196 -10.83 29.87 -13.34
C GLY A 196 -12.30 30.07 -13.72
N LEU A 197 -13.22 29.42 -12.99
CA LEU A 197 -14.66 29.55 -13.19
C LEU A 197 -15.14 31.01 -12.99
N VAL A 198 -14.64 31.70 -11.96
CA VAL A 198 -14.95 33.12 -11.73
C VAL A 198 -14.48 33.98 -12.90
N VAL A 199 -13.27 33.74 -13.43
CA VAL A 199 -12.77 34.47 -14.61
C VAL A 199 -13.64 34.16 -15.84
N VAL A 200 -14.02 32.90 -16.05
CA VAL A 200 -14.94 32.51 -17.15
C VAL A 200 -16.26 33.26 -17.04
N ILE A 201 -16.92 33.23 -15.88
CA ILE A 201 -18.21 33.90 -15.65
C ILE A 201 -18.07 35.42 -15.89
N ALA A 202 -17.02 36.03 -15.34
CA ALA A 202 -16.75 37.46 -15.50
C ALA A 202 -16.49 37.86 -16.96
N ARG A 203 -15.99 36.94 -17.79
CA ARG A 203 -15.71 37.16 -19.22
C ARG A 203 -16.91 36.91 -20.11
N VAL A 204 -17.75 35.94 -19.76
CA VAL A 204 -18.90 35.52 -20.58
C VAL A 204 -20.11 36.43 -20.36
N ILE A 205 -20.36 36.91 -19.13
CA ILE A 205 -21.51 37.80 -18.82
C ILE A 205 -21.55 39.08 -19.66
N PRO A 206 -20.43 39.80 -19.89
CA PRO A 206 -20.45 41.07 -20.65
C PRO A 206 -20.76 40.92 -22.15
N VAL A 207 -20.73 39.70 -22.69
CA VAL A 207 -21.02 39.43 -24.10
C VAL A 207 -22.52 39.60 -24.32
N ARG A 208 -22.91 40.79 -24.79
CA ARG A 208 -24.30 41.33 -24.83
C ARG A 208 -25.34 40.48 -25.56
N GLU A 209 -24.95 39.43 -26.28
CA GLU A 209 -25.85 38.58 -27.09
C GLU A 209 -25.90 37.13 -26.62
N LEU A 210 -25.40 36.82 -25.42
CA LEU A 210 -25.32 35.43 -25.00
C LEU A 210 -26.72 34.86 -24.69
N GLY A 211 -27.14 33.88 -25.49
CA GLY A 211 -28.33 33.08 -25.17
C GLY A 211 -28.09 32.24 -23.92
N LYS A 212 -29.14 31.97 -23.13
CA LYS A 212 -29.06 31.15 -21.91
C LYS A 212 -28.30 29.82 -22.13
N ASN A 213 -28.53 29.17 -23.26
CA ASN A 213 -27.89 27.91 -23.63
C ASN A 213 -26.36 28.01 -23.77
N GLN A 214 -25.85 29.16 -24.20
CA GLN A 214 -24.40 29.39 -24.37
C GLN A 214 -23.69 29.58 -23.03
N LEU A 215 -24.37 30.17 -22.04
CA LEU A 215 -23.82 30.28 -20.68
C LEU A 215 -23.70 28.89 -20.03
N ASP A 216 -24.72 28.06 -20.19
CA ASP A 216 -24.71 26.67 -19.71
C ASP A 216 -23.59 25.87 -20.39
N GLU A 217 -23.42 26.00 -21.71
CA GLU A 217 -22.32 25.37 -22.45
C GLU A 217 -20.94 25.85 -21.98
N ALA A 218 -20.77 27.15 -21.70
CA ALA A 218 -19.52 27.70 -21.18
C ALA A 218 -19.12 27.08 -19.83
N ILE A 219 -20.11 26.93 -18.93
CA ILE A 219 -19.91 26.36 -17.60
C ILE A 219 -19.57 24.87 -17.73
N VAL A 220 -20.28 24.13 -18.57
CA VAL A 220 -19.99 22.70 -18.81
C VAL A 220 -18.58 22.52 -19.39
N LEU A 221 -18.17 23.36 -20.34
CA LEU A 221 -16.84 23.31 -20.95
C LEU A 221 -15.72 23.59 -19.92
N ASP A 222 -15.98 24.44 -18.92
CA ASP A 222 -15.03 24.74 -17.85
C ASP A 222 -14.98 23.64 -16.77
N LEU A 223 -16.12 23.04 -16.43
CA LEU A 223 -16.23 22.00 -15.41
C LEU A 223 -15.80 20.61 -15.91
N ALA A 224 -16.01 20.28 -17.18
CA ALA A 224 -15.67 18.97 -17.72
C ALA A 224 -14.19 18.57 -17.52
N PRO A 225 -13.19 19.45 -17.74
CA PRO A 225 -11.78 19.19 -17.41
C PRO A 225 -11.54 18.89 -15.93
N VAL A 226 -12.27 19.57 -15.04
CA VAL A 226 -12.19 19.38 -13.57
C VAL A 226 -12.64 17.98 -13.20
N PHE A 227 -13.81 17.57 -13.68
CA PHE A 227 -14.33 16.22 -13.48
C PHE A 227 -13.41 15.17 -14.08
N GLY A 228 -12.91 15.39 -15.30
CA GLY A 228 -11.94 14.52 -15.94
C GLY A 228 -10.66 14.35 -15.11
N ALA A 229 -10.12 15.43 -14.57
CA ALA A 229 -8.93 15.39 -13.71
C ALA A 229 -9.18 14.65 -12.39
N VAL A 230 -10.36 14.81 -11.77
CA VAL A 230 -10.74 14.05 -10.57
C VAL A 230 -10.80 12.55 -10.86
N LEU A 231 -11.43 12.14 -11.97
CA LEU A 231 -11.52 10.74 -12.37
C LEU A 231 -10.13 10.15 -12.65
N VAL A 232 -9.28 10.88 -13.39
CA VAL A 232 -7.90 10.46 -13.66
C VAL A 232 -7.11 10.34 -12.36
N ARG A 233 -7.28 11.27 -11.42
CA ARG A 233 -6.64 11.19 -10.10
C ARG A 233 -7.08 9.96 -9.32
N GLN A 234 -8.38 9.70 -9.24
CA GLN A 234 -8.90 8.51 -8.54
C GLN A 234 -8.32 7.23 -9.14
N ALA A 235 -8.26 7.13 -10.48
CA ALA A 235 -7.64 6.00 -11.14
C ALA A 235 -6.13 5.89 -10.83
N LEU A 236 -5.40 7.00 -10.85
CA LEU A 236 -3.97 7.03 -10.51
C LEU A 236 -3.71 6.66 -9.03
N TYR A 237 -4.59 7.08 -8.12
CA TYR A 237 -4.52 6.69 -6.71
C TYR A 237 -4.76 5.20 -6.54
N ALA A 238 -5.82 4.65 -7.14
CA ALA A 238 -6.10 3.21 -7.08
C ALA A 238 -4.94 2.37 -7.65
N ILE A 239 -4.36 2.79 -8.78
CA ILE A 239 -3.19 2.10 -9.38
C ILE A 239 -1.97 2.22 -8.46
N ALA A 240 -1.74 3.39 -7.87
CA ALA A 240 -0.59 3.60 -6.98
C ALA A 240 -0.72 2.80 -5.68
N ASP A 241 -1.92 2.74 -5.12
CA ASP A 241 -2.23 1.99 -3.91
C ASP A 241 -2.02 0.50 -4.14
N ALA A 242 -2.60 -0.05 -5.22
CA ALA A 242 -2.36 -1.43 -5.64
C ALA A 242 -0.86 -1.72 -5.84
N GLY A 243 -0.12 -0.78 -6.42
CA GLY A 243 1.33 -0.91 -6.60
C GLY A 243 2.12 -0.94 -5.29
N VAL A 244 1.73 -0.14 -4.30
CA VAL A 244 2.37 -0.14 -2.97
C VAL A 244 2.05 -1.43 -2.24
N ASN A 245 0.79 -1.87 -2.26
CA ASN A 245 0.38 -3.12 -1.60
C ASN A 245 1.14 -4.33 -2.17
N LEU A 246 1.29 -4.41 -3.49
CA LEU A 246 2.11 -5.45 -4.13
C LEU A 246 3.57 -5.41 -3.67
N GLN A 247 4.16 -4.21 -3.54
CA GLN A 247 5.54 -4.08 -3.05
C GLN A 247 5.68 -4.53 -1.60
N THR A 248 4.75 -4.15 -0.74
CA THR A 248 4.75 -4.57 0.67
C THR A 248 4.68 -6.09 0.77
N LEU A 249 3.77 -6.74 0.04
CA LEU A 249 3.64 -8.19 0.01
C LEU A 249 4.91 -8.88 -0.51
N THR A 250 5.56 -8.34 -1.55
CA THR A 250 6.83 -8.87 -2.06
C THR A 250 7.96 -8.73 -1.03
N ILE A 251 8.06 -7.58 -0.35
CA ILE A 251 9.09 -7.34 0.68
C ILE A 251 8.87 -8.28 1.87
N GLU A 252 7.64 -8.42 2.34
CA GLU A 252 7.28 -9.34 3.42
C GLU A 252 7.61 -10.78 3.04
N ARG A 253 7.18 -11.23 1.85
CA ARG A 253 7.49 -12.57 1.33
C ARG A 253 9.00 -12.81 1.24
N ASN A 254 9.77 -11.85 0.72
CA ASN A 254 11.21 -11.99 0.58
C ASN A 254 11.93 -11.99 1.94
N ALA A 255 11.46 -11.18 2.89
CA ALA A 255 11.99 -11.15 4.26
C ALA A 255 11.72 -12.48 4.98
N ILE A 256 10.50 -12.99 4.90
CA ILE A 256 10.10 -14.28 5.49
C ILE A 256 10.88 -15.43 4.86
N SER A 257 10.98 -15.46 3.53
CA SER A 257 11.75 -16.47 2.81
C SER A 257 13.23 -16.44 3.22
N SER A 258 13.84 -15.25 3.31
CA SER A 258 15.23 -15.10 3.76
C SER A 258 15.43 -15.56 5.20
N LEU A 259 14.46 -15.29 6.08
CA LEU A 259 14.49 -15.75 7.47
C LEU A 259 14.42 -17.28 7.56
N LEU A 260 13.46 -17.90 6.87
CA LEU A 260 13.33 -19.36 6.83
C LEU A 260 14.55 -20.03 6.22
N LEU A 261 15.11 -19.47 5.15
CA LEU A 261 16.34 -19.97 4.52
C LEU A 261 17.56 -19.92 5.47
N GLY A 262 17.56 -19.03 6.46
CA GLY A 262 18.59 -18.97 7.49
C GLY A 262 18.39 -19.96 8.65
N LEU A 263 17.15 -20.41 8.88
CA LEU A 263 16.77 -21.26 10.01
C LEU A 263 16.52 -22.73 9.64
N CYS A 264 16.14 -22.99 8.39
CA CYS A 264 15.70 -24.28 7.89
C CYS A 264 16.71 -24.84 6.87
N ASP A 265 16.82 -26.17 6.81
CA ASP A 265 17.67 -26.86 5.83
C ASP A 265 17.05 -26.82 4.41
N ALA A 266 15.71 -26.79 4.34
CA ALA A 266 14.97 -26.61 3.10
C ALA A 266 13.77 -25.67 3.27
N VAL A 267 13.50 -24.85 2.27
CA VAL A 267 12.29 -24.03 2.17
C VAL A 267 11.62 -24.29 0.83
N VAL A 268 10.31 -24.54 0.85
CA VAL A 268 9.51 -24.74 -0.36
C VAL A 268 8.22 -23.95 -0.30
N GLU A 269 7.78 -23.48 -1.45
CA GLU A 269 6.44 -22.91 -1.62
C GLU A 269 5.51 -23.97 -2.20
N VAL A 270 4.32 -24.08 -1.63
CA VAL A 270 3.27 -24.98 -2.09
C VAL A 270 1.95 -24.24 -2.34
N ASP A 271 1.17 -24.72 -3.29
CA ASP A 271 -0.13 -24.17 -3.63
C ASP A 271 -1.24 -24.60 -2.64
N GLU A 272 -2.48 -24.17 -2.90
CA GLU A 272 -3.66 -24.54 -2.09
C GLU A 272 -3.89 -26.06 -1.99
N ASN A 273 -3.42 -26.82 -2.97
CA ASN A 273 -3.52 -28.28 -3.04
C ASN A 273 -2.27 -28.98 -2.48
N LEU A 274 -1.40 -28.25 -1.80
CA LEU A 274 -0.11 -28.71 -1.26
C LEU A 274 0.84 -29.25 -2.34
N LYS A 275 0.74 -28.76 -3.58
CA LYS A 275 1.70 -29.07 -4.64
C LYS A 275 2.82 -28.06 -4.67
N LEU A 276 4.04 -28.52 -4.89
CA LEU A 276 5.21 -27.64 -5.00
C LEU A 276 5.05 -26.70 -6.21
N THR A 277 5.17 -25.40 -5.99
CA THR A 277 5.05 -24.41 -7.08
C THR A 277 6.33 -24.33 -7.92
N GLU A 278 7.48 -24.54 -7.28
CA GLU A 278 8.81 -24.44 -7.89
C GLU A 278 9.66 -25.68 -7.60
N ASP A 279 10.76 -25.83 -8.34
CA ASP A 279 11.73 -26.89 -8.12
C ASP A 279 12.54 -26.66 -6.83
N GLY A 280 12.12 -27.33 -5.75
CA GLY A 280 12.78 -27.27 -4.44
C GLY A 280 14.12 -28.00 -4.39
N ARG A 281 15.19 -27.40 -4.93
CA ARG A 281 16.55 -28.01 -4.91
C ARG A 281 17.02 -28.37 -3.49
N GLN A 282 16.70 -27.52 -2.51
CA GLN A 282 17.04 -27.77 -1.11
C GLN A 282 16.32 -29.00 -0.58
N LEU A 283 15.01 -29.10 -0.83
CA LEU A 283 14.21 -30.27 -0.49
C LEU A 283 14.74 -31.56 -1.15
N SER A 284 15.08 -31.49 -2.44
CA SER A 284 15.69 -32.61 -3.17
C SER A 284 17.00 -33.08 -2.54
N THR A 285 17.81 -32.13 -2.06
CA THR A 285 19.09 -32.40 -1.41
C THR A 285 18.89 -33.01 -0.03
N MET A 286 18.00 -32.43 0.78
CA MET A 286 17.64 -32.92 2.11
C MET A 286 17.12 -34.36 2.06
N LEU A 287 16.28 -34.69 1.05
CA LEU A 287 15.70 -36.02 0.88
C LEU A 287 16.54 -36.95 -0.02
N LEU A 288 17.76 -36.57 -0.41
CA LEU A 288 18.65 -37.37 -1.27
C LEU A 288 18.03 -37.89 -2.59
N HIS A 289 17.02 -37.19 -3.14
CA HIS A 289 16.25 -37.62 -4.33
C HIS A 289 17.02 -37.44 -5.67
N GLY A 290 18.27 -36.97 -5.65
CA GLY A 290 18.98 -36.45 -6.82
C GLY A 290 19.93 -37.40 -7.57
N ARG A 291 20.05 -38.69 -7.23
CA ARG A 291 21.18 -39.51 -7.72
C ARG A 291 20.94 -40.36 -8.98
N GLY A 292 19.73 -40.51 -9.50
CA GLY A 292 19.48 -41.54 -10.53
C GLY A 292 18.55 -41.23 -11.68
N VAL A 293 17.72 -40.18 -11.60
CA VAL A 293 16.70 -39.90 -12.62
C VAL A 293 16.75 -38.41 -12.90
N SER A 294 17.08 -38.07 -14.15
CA SER A 294 17.09 -36.71 -14.72
C SER A 294 16.25 -35.72 -13.93
N ALA A 295 16.90 -34.93 -13.04
CA ALA A 295 16.32 -33.91 -12.16
C ALA A 295 14.81 -33.76 -12.36
N GLN A 296 14.05 -34.73 -11.83
CA GLN A 296 12.63 -34.78 -12.09
C GLN A 296 12.07 -33.52 -11.44
N GLN A 297 11.38 -32.71 -12.24
CA GLN A 297 10.79 -31.46 -11.80
C GLN A 297 9.95 -31.76 -10.55
N LEU A 298 10.42 -31.27 -9.40
CA LEU A 298 9.68 -31.35 -8.15
C LEU A 298 8.45 -30.44 -8.23
N ALA A 299 8.52 -29.40 -9.06
CA ALA A 299 7.38 -28.56 -9.40
C ALA A 299 6.17 -29.41 -9.85
N GLY A 300 5.04 -29.19 -9.18
CA GLY A 300 3.77 -29.88 -9.39
C GLY A 300 3.60 -31.20 -8.64
N SER A 301 4.65 -31.71 -7.97
CA SER A 301 4.53 -32.89 -7.12
C SER A 301 3.80 -32.56 -5.82
N ASP A 302 3.07 -33.56 -5.29
CA ASP A 302 2.34 -33.47 -4.04
C ASP A 302 3.31 -33.52 -2.85
N LEU A 303 3.33 -32.47 -2.03
CA LEU A 303 4.19 -32.38 -0.85
C LEU A 303 3.91 -33.53 0.13
N LEU A 304 2.67 -33.98 0.27
CA LEU A 304 2.30 -35.06 1.19
C LEU A 304 2.90 -36.40 0.80
N ALA A 305 3.28 -36.59 -0.47
CA ALA A 305 3.90 -37.83 -0.94
C ALA A 305 5.26 -38.10 -0.26
N PHE A 306 5.97 -37.03 0.14
CA PHE A 306 7.27 -37.13 0.81
C PHE A 306 7.16 -37.44 2.31
N PHE A 307 5.97 -37.41 2.90
CA PHE A 307 5.74 -37.72 4.31
C PHE A 307 5.40 -39.20 4.52
N HIS A 308 5.76 -39.70 5.70
CA HIS A 308 5.35 -41.01 6.19
C HIS A 308 3.83 -41.14 6.16
N PRO A 309 3.25 -42.28 5.71
CA PRO A 309 1.80 -42.44 5.57
C PRO A 309 0.99 -42.05 6.81
N ASP A 310 1.50 -42.38 8.00
CA ASP A 310 0.84 -42.06 9.27
C ASP A 310 0.76 -40.55 9.56
N ASP A 311 1.74 -39.79 9.08
CA ASP A 311 1.86 -38.36 9.38
C ASP A 311 1.13 -37.48 8.34
N ARG A 312 0.81 -38.02 7.15
CA ARG A 312 0.19 -37.27 6.04
C ARG A 312 -1.09 -36.55 6.43
N THR A 313 -1.97 -37.25 7.15
CA THR A 313 -3.26 -36.67 7.57
C THR A 313 -3.04 -35.54 8.57
N HIS A 314 -2.08 -35.69 9.48
CA HIS A 314 -1.75 -34.67 10.47
C HIS A 314 -1.13 -33.42 9.81
N VAL A 315 -0.15 -33.62 8.93
CA VAL A 315 0.51 -32.55 8.15
C VAL A 315 -0.54 -31.80 7.33
N GLN A 316 -1.41 -32.51 6.63
CA GLN A 316 -2.49 -31.90 5.84
C GLN A 316 -3.42 -31.05 6.72
N GLN A 317 -3.85 -31.54 7.88
CA GLN A 317 -4.71 -30.78 8.79
C GLN A 317 -4.00 -29.54 9.37
N CYS A 318 -2.70 -29.63 9.63
CA CYS A 318 -1.90 -28.53 10.15
C CYS A 318 -1.69 -27.43 9.10
N LEU A 319 -1.39 -27.80 7.86
CA LEU A 319 -1.18 -26.89 6.72
C LEU A 319 -2.51 -26.29 6.22
N CYS A 320 -3.55 -27.12 6.04
CA CYS A 320 -4.87 -26.70 5.57
C CYS A 320 -5.82 -26.25 6.71
N GLY A 321 -5.27 -25.88 7.88
CA GLY A 321 -6.06 -25.42 9.02
C GLY A 321 -6.92 -24.19 8.71
N SER A 322 -7.87 -23.86 9.61
CA SER A 322 -8.78 -22.72 9.43
C SER A 322 -8.04 -21.44 9.00
N PRO A 323 -8.51 -20.72 7.96
CA PRO A 323 -7.84 -19.53 7.44
C PRO A 323 -7.75 -18.37 8.44
N ASP A 324 -8.54 -18.40 9.50
CA ASP A 324 -8.53 -17.38 10.55
C ASP A 324 -7.29 -17.47 11.46
N ASP A 325 -6.56 -18.59 11.39
CA ASP A 325 -5.34 -18.76 12.16
C ASP A 325 -4.16 -18.20 11.37
N THR A 326 -3.98 -16.89 11.45
CA THR A 326 -2.81 -16.16 10.93
C THR A 326 -1.51 -16.51 11.67
N GLN A 327 -1.56 -17.42 12.65
CA GLN A 327 -0.39 -17.82 13.42
C GLN A 327 0.52 -18.75 12.62
N THR A 328 1.81 -18.40 12.58
CA THR A 328 2.88 -19.32 12.22
C THR A 328 2.78 -20.57 13.08
N ARG A 329 2.72 -21.74 12.44
CA ARG A 329 2.64 -23.02 13.15
C ARG A 329 3.95 -23.77 13.01
N VAL A 330 4.36 -24.40 14.10
CA VAL A 330 5.51 -25.29 14.17
C VAL A 330 5.04 -26.66 14.64
N PHE A 331 5.40 -27.71 13.91
CA PHE A 331 5.05 -29.09 14.25
C PHE A 331 6.06 -30.07 13.67
N ASN A 332 6.10 -31.28 14.23
CA ASN A 332 7.07 -32.30 13.84
C ASN A 332 6.41 -33.34 12.94
N ALA A 333 7.18 -33.89 12.00
CA ALA A 333 6.72 -34.96 11.11
C ALA A 333 7.91 -35.81 10.64
N ARG A 334 7.61 -37.00 10.10
CA ARG A 334 8.61 -37.89 9.48
C ARG A 334 8.48 -37.83 7.97
N MET A 335 9.59 -37.51 7.31
CA MET A 335 9.71 -37.55 5.85
C MET A 335 10.44 -38.83 5.40
N LEU A 336 10.22 -39.21 4.15
CA LEU A 336 10.88 -40.34 3.49
C LEU A 336 11.91 -39.80 2.50
N ASP A 337 13.17 -40.23 2.64
CA ASP A 337 14.21 -39.93 1.66
C ASP A 337 14.07 -40.81 0.40
N GLY A 338 14.91 -40.59 -0.61
CA GLY A 338 14.91 -41.36 -1.86
C GLY A 338 15.29 -42.84 -1.69
N LEU A 339 15.74 -43.24 -0.49
CA LEU A 339 16.07 -44.62 -0.11
C LEU A 339 15.04 -45.20 0.87
N SER A 340 13.92 -44.50 1.12
CA SER A 340 12.87 -44.86 2.08
C SER A 340 13.32 -44.89 3.55
N ASN A 341 14.40 -44.21 3.91
CA ASN A 341 14.74 -43.94 5.31
C ASN A 341 13.85 -42.82 5.86
N HIS A 342 13.65 -42.83 7.17
CA HIS A 342 12.91 -41.78 7.87
C HIS A 342 13.83 -40.63 8.26
N VAL A 343 13.43 -39.42 7.91
CA VAL A 343 14.06 -38.17 8.36
C VAL A 343 13.06 -37.45 9.25
N GLU A 344 13.40 -37.26 10.53
CA GLU A 344 12.57 -36.45 11.43
C GLU A 344 12.79 -34.97 11.12
N VAL A 345 11.71 -34.25 10.85
CA VAL A 345 11.76 -32.83 10.49
C VAL A 345 10.82 -32.00 11.37
N GLU A 346 11.26 -30.80 11.68
CA GLU A 346 10.45 -29.71 12.22
C GLU A 346 9.97 -28.85 11.05
N LEU A 347 8.65 -28.66 10.95
CA LEU A 347 8.00 -27.90 9.89
C LEU A 347 7.57 -26.53 10.42
N PHE A 348 8.01 -25.49 9.71
CA PHE A 348 7.60 -24.11 9.92
C PHE A 348 6.65 -23.73 8.80
N HIS A 349 5.42 -23.35 9.14
CA HIS A 349 4.39 -23.05 8.17
C HIS A 349 3.93 -21.59 8.27
N ILE A 350 3.92 -20.91 7.14
CA ILE A 350 3.38 -19.55 6.98
C ILE A 350 2.44 -19.53 5.79
N ASN A 351 1.21 -19.08 6.02
CA ASN A 351 0.22 -18.84 4.97
C ASN A 351 0.49 -17.48 4.32
N MET A 352 0.48 -17.43 2.99
CA MET A 352 0.68 -16.24 2.19
C MET A 352 -0.32 -16.21 1.03
N GLU A 353 -0.49 -15.05 0.42
CA GLU A 353 -1.21 -14.94 -0.85
C GLU A 353 -0.21 -14.71 -1.97
N ASN A 354 -0.39 -15.43 -3.08
CA ASN A 354 0.41 -15.22 -4.28
C ASN A 354 -0.04 -13.94 -5.02
N GLN A 355 0.66 -13.56 -6.09
CA GLN A 355 0.33 -12.36 -6.88
C GLN A 355 -1.04 -12.43 -7.58
N GLU A 356 -1.63 -13.62 -7.68
CA GLU A 356 -2.96 -13.85 -8.23
C GLU A 356 -4.06 -13.84 -7.16
N GLY A 357 -3.70 -13.61 -5.89
CA GLY A 357 -4.61 -13.66 -4.74
C GLY A 357 -5.04 -15.08 -4.35
N GLN A 358 -4.36 -16.11 -4.86
CA GLN A 358 -4.56 -17.49 -4.42
C GLN A 358 -3.71 -17.74 -3.18
N LYS A 359 -4.19 -18.59 -2.29
CA LYS A 359 -3.41 -18.97 -1.10
C LYS A 359 -2.23 -19.83 -1.51
N CYS A 360 -1.07 -19.52 -0.95
CA CYS A 360 0.10 -20.36 -1.03
C CYS A 360 0.70 -20.49 0.37
N TYR A 361 1.43 -21.58 0.58
CA TYR A 361 2.05 -21.84 1.86
C TYR A 361 3.56 -21.88 1.67
N LEU A 362 4.27 -21.14 2.51
CA LEU A 362 5.71 -21.26 2.62
C LEU A 362 6.01 -22.22 3.75
N VAL A 363 6.68 -23.32 3.41
CA VAL A 363 7.00 -24.40 4.34
C VAL A 363 8.51 -24.49 4.48
N GLY A 364 9.01 -24.09 5.64
CA GLY A 364 10.39 -24.34 6.08
C GLY A 364 10.48 -25.71 6.74
N MET A 365 11.57 -26.42 6.48
CA MET A 365 11.84 -27.77 7.00
C MET A 365 13.23 -27.80 7.59
N ARG A 366 13.32 -28.22 8.85
CA ARG A 366 14.57 -28.34 9.58
C ARG A 366 14.76 -29.78 10.05
N GLU A 367 15.88 -30.38 9.74
CA GLU A 367 16.25 -31.73 10.18
C GLU A 367 16.65 -31.71 11.66
N PHE A 368 16.16 -32.67 12.45
CA PHE A 368 16.60 -32.82 13.83
C PHE A 368 18.02 -33.40 13.89
N GLN A 369 19.01 -32.54 14.13
CA GLN A 369 20.42 -32.96 14.23
C GLN A 369 20.77 -33.61 15.58
N ASP A 370 20.00 -33.33 16.64
CA ASP A 370 20.26 -33.84 18.00
C ASP A 370 18.96 -34.28 18.69
N LEU A 371 18.82 -35.59 18.91
CA LEU A 371 17.74 -36.20 19.71
C LEU A 371 17.69 -35.70 21.17
N GLY A 372 18.67 -34.92 21.62
CA GLY A 372 18.80 -34.43 23.00
C GLY A 372 18.07 -33.10 23.30
N PHE A 373 17.69 -32.30 22.30
CA PHE A 373 17.11 -30.95 22.49
C PHE A 373 15.81 -30.74 21.69
N VAL A 374 15.00 -31.79 21.57
CA VAL A 374 13.71 -31.72 20.89
C VAL A 374 12.74 -30.88 21.73
N ALA A 375 12.19 -29.79 21.15
CA ALA A 375 11.02 -29.12 21.73
C ALA A 375 9.96 -30.20 21.98
N PRO A 376 9.42 -30.37 23.20
CA PRO A 376 8.59 -31.52 23.53
C PRO A 376 7.48 -31.62 22.50
N LEU A 377 7.45 -32.74 21.76
CA LEU A 377 6.33 -33.11 20.92
C LEU A 377 5.08 -32.75 21.71
N ARG A 378 4.21 -31.90 21.15
CA ARG A 378 2.85 -31.73 21.67
C ARG A 378 2.23 -33.12 21.60
N GLN A 379 2.45 -33.92 22.64
CA GLN A 379 1.81 -35.19 22.81
C GLN A 379 0.32 -34.86 22.79
N ALA A 380 -0.39 -35.47 21.84
CA ALA A 380 -1.84 -35.52 21.87
C ALA A 380 -2.25 -35.80 23.33
N PRO A 381 -3.21 -35.04 23.88
CA PRO A 381 -3.44 -34.96 25.32
C PRO A 381 -3.51 -36.36 25.93
N GLU A 382 -2.42 -36.77 26.59
CA GLU A 382 -2.43 -37.99 27.38
C GLU A 382 -3.47 -37.81 28.49
N PRO A 383 -4.31 -38.82 28.75
CA PRO A 383 -5.31 -38.77 29.80
C PRO A 383 -4.60 -38.60 31.15
N SER A 384 -4.58 -37.37 31.63
CA SER A 384 -3.86 -36.93 32.82
C SER A 384 -4.31 -37.66 34.09
N ASN A 385 -3.33 -38.19 34.83
CA ASN A 385 -3.46 -38.54 36.24
C ASN A 385 -3.95 -37.31 37.06
N PRO A 386 -5.00 -37.45 37.90
CA PRO A 386 -5.74 -36.31 38.47
C PRO A 386 -5.18 -35.69 39.77
N SER A 387 -3.91 -35.88 40.15
CA SER A 387 -3.40 -35.39 41.45
C SER A 387 -2.50 -34.17 41.32
N GLY A 388 -3.10 -32.99 41.09
CA GLY A 388 -2.38 -31.71 41.17
C GLY A 388 -2.86 -30.67 40.16
N LYS A 389 -4.16 -30.38 40.10
CA LYS A 389 -4.70 -29.26 39.33
C LYS A 389 -4.10 -27.95 39.88
N ARG A 390 -3.01 -27.46 39.27
CA ARG A 390 -2.58 -26.08 39.43
C ARG A 390 -3.74 -25.20 38.98
N ALA A 391 -4.14 -24.27 39.85
CA ALA A 391 -5.13 -23.25 39.53
C ALA A 391 -4.78 -22.61 38.18
N GLY A 392 -5.78 -22.42 37.32
CA GLY A 392 -5.60 -21.97 35.94
C GLY A 392 -4.73 -20.72 35.84
N ASP A 393 -3.87 -20.67 34.83
CA ASP A 393 -2.95 -19.56 34.60
C ASP A 393 -3.72 -18.38 33.98
N PHE A 394 -4.17 -17.45 34.83
CA PHE A 394 -4.77 -16.18 34.39
C PHE A 394 -3.65 -15.21 34.02
N SER A 395 -3.12 -15.32 32.81
CA SER A 395 -2.08 -14.40 32.33
C SER A 395 -2.32 -13.96 30.89
N PHE A 396 -1.85 -12.78 30.53
CA PHE A 396 -1.90 -12.28 29.15
C PHE A 396 -0.64 -11.47 28.82
N VAL A 397 -0.32 -11.41 27.53
CA VAL A 397 0.86 -10.75 26.97
C VAL A 397 0.40 -9.56 26.15
N PHE A 398 1.09 -8.42 26.28
CA PHE A 398 0.79 -7.20 25.54
C PHE A 398 2.06 -6.53 25.01
N CYS A 399 1.90 -5.74 23.94
CA CYS A 399 2.98 -4.92 23.39
C CYS A 399 3.09 -3.62 24.19
N ALA A 400 4.24 -3.34 24.81
CA ALA A 400 4.36 -2.18 25.71
C ALA A 400 4.23 -0.83 24.97
N SER A 401 4.63 -0.75 23.69
CA SER A 401 4.59 0.50 22.92
C SER A 401 3.17 0.93 22.52
N SER A 402 2.30 -0.04 22.21
CA SER A 402 0.90 0.21 21.85
C SER A 402 -0.08 -0.05 23.00
N ALA A 403 0.41 -0.68 24.08
CA ALA A 403 -0.39 -1.28 25.15
C ALA A 403 -1.44 -2.30 24.65
N ARG A 404 -1.37 -2.79 23.41
CA ARG A 404 -2.34 -3.76 22.86
C ARG A 404 -2.06 -5.17 23.35
N VAL A 405 -3.11 -5.92 23.69
CA VAL A 405 -3.01 -7.33 24.07
C VAL A 405 -2.72 -8.17 22.83
N LEU A 406 -1.65 -8.97 22.93
CA LEU A 406 -1.16 -9.84 21.86
C LEU A 406 -1.76 -11.25 22.01
N THR A 407 -1.71 -11.80 23.22
CA THR A 407 -2.24 -13.12 23.54
C THR A 407 -2.78 -13.16 24.95
N ALA A 408 -3.85 -13.92 25.18
CA ALA A 408 -4.39 -14.16 26.51
C ALA A 408 -4.38 -15.66 26.84
N GLY A 409 -4.25 -15.96 28.12
CA GLY A 409 -4.33 -17.32 28.63
C GLY A 409 -5.75 -17.86 28.52
N LYS A 410 -5.89 -19.19 28.43
CA LYS A 410 -7.16 -19.88 28.18
C LYS A 410 -8.28 -19.49 29.14
N GLU A 411 -7.97 -19.19 30.40
CA GLU A 411 -8.99 -18.79 31.38
C GLU A 411 -9.46 -17.35 31.18
N ILE A 412 -8.58 -16.44 30.74
CA ILE A 412 -8.96 -15.08 30.36
C ILE A 412 -9.81 -15.12 29.09
N ASP A 413 -9.42 -15.93 28.09
CA ASP A 413 -10.22 -16.15 26.88
C ASP A 413 -11.64 -16.63 27.23
N ARG A 414 -11.76 -17.62 28.13
CA ARG A 414 -13.08 -18.12 28.57
C ARG A 414 -13.89 -17.06 29.28
N LEU A 415 -13.26 -16.26 30.13
CA LEU A 415 -13.91 -15.18 30.87
C LEU A 415 -14.36 -14.05 29.94
N LEU A 416 -13.60 -13.75 28.89
CA LEU A 416 -13.99 -12.75 27.89
C LEU A 416 -15.16 -13.25 27.04
N LEU A 417 -15.09 -14.50 26.56
CA LEU A 417 -16.16 -15.13 25.80
C LEU A 417 -17.46 -15.24 26.63
N SER A 418 -17.37 -15.53 27.92
CA SER A 418 -18.55 -15.58 28.79
C SER A 418 -19.17 -14.20 29.04
N ASN A 419 -18.40 -13.12 28.87
CA ASN A 419 -18.89 -11.74 28.93
C ASN A 419 -19.28 -11.16 27.56
N GLY A 420 -19.29 -11.98 26.50
CA GLY A 420 -19.79 -11.60 25.18
C GLY A 420 -18.77 -10.92 24.26
N PHE A 421 -17.48 -10.90 24.63
CA PHE A 421 -16.41 -10.38 23.77
C PHE A 421 -15.92 -11.45 22.78
N ASP A 422 -15.72 -11.08 21.52
CA ASP A 422 -15.08 -11.98 20.53
C ASP A 422 -13.54 -11.90 20.60
N ARG A 423 -12.86 -12.91 20.06
CA ARG A 423 -11.39 -12.99 20.03
C ARG A 423 -10.73 -11.87 19.23
N GLU A 424 -11.40 -11.37 18.19
CA GLU A 424 -10.88 -10.24 17.42
C GLU A 424 -10.98 -8.93 18.21
N GLU A 425 -12.06 -8.72 18.97
CA GLU A 425 -12.17 -7.56 19.87
C GLU A 425 -11.07 -7.56 20.93
N LEU A 426 -10.71 -8.73 21.46
CA LEU A 426 -9.60 -8.88 22.40
C LEU A 426 -8.25 -8.43 21.83
N ARG A 427 -7.99 -8.64 20.53
CA ARG A 427 -6.75 -8.17 19.87
C ARG A 427 -6.73 -6.66 19.67
N GLU A 428 -7.90 -6.01 19.69
CA GLU A 428 -8.01 -4.56 19.63
C GLU A 428 -7.94 -3.90 21.01
N MET A 429 -8.25 -4.65 22.08
CA MET A 429 -8.16 -4.16 23.45
C MET A 429 -6.73 -3.81 23.86
N THR A 430 -6.62 -2.72 24.59
CA THR A 430 -5.42 -2.37 25.33
C THR A 430 -5.45 -2.94 26.74
N VAL A 431 -4.29 -3.01 27.39
CA VAL A 431 -4.19 -3.36 28.82
C VAL A 431 -5.09 -2.47 29.68
N PHE A 432 -5.28 -1.21 29.27
CA PHE A 432 -6.12 -0.24 29.99
C PHE A 432 -7.62 -0.55 29.87
N ASP A 433 -8.03 -1.16 28.76
CA ASP A 433 -9.43 -1.59 28.56
C ASP A 433 -9.73 -2.86 29.38
N LEU A 434 -8.72 -3.71 29.57
CA LEU A 434 -8.83 -4.93 30.36
C LEU A 434 -8.72 -4.69 31.86
N LEU A 435 -7.85 -3.78 32.31
CA LEU A 435 -7.56 -3.54 33.71
C LEU A 435 -8.03 -2.16 34.15
N TYR A 436 -9.17 -2.13 34.84
CA TYR A 436 -9.72 -0.91 35.43
C TYR A 436 -9.10 -0.63 36.79
N GLY A 437 -8.96 0.67 37.11
CA GLY A 437 -8.41 1.13 38.38
C GLY A 437 -6.88 1.16 38.43
N LEU A 438 -6.20 1.06 37.28
CA LEU A 438 -4.76 1.31 37.20
C LEU A 438 -4.45 2.77 37.59
N ASP A 439 -3.43 2.94 38.44
CA ASP A 439 -2.92 4.25 38.82
C ASP A 439 -2.46 5.02 37.55
N PRO A 440 -2.88 6.27 37.32
CA PRO A 440 -2.37 7.10 36.23
C PRO A 440 -0.83 7.18 36.17
N ALA A 441 -0.16 7.07 37.33
CA ALA A 441 1.30 6.99 37.41
C ALA A 441 1.86 5.79 36.64
N TRP A 442 1.11 4.69 36.52
CA TRP A 442 1.50 3.52 35.75
C TRP A 442 1.56 3.79 34.24
N ASN A 443 0.62 4.57 33.70
CA ASN A 443 0.65 4.93 32.28
C ASN A 443 1.86 5.82 31.96
N ALA A 444 2.15 6.78 32.86
CA ALA A 444 3.36 7.59 32.75
C ALA A 444 4.62 6.72 32.81
N TYR A 445 4.66 5.76 33.72
CA TYR A 445 5.77 4.81 33.88
C TYR A 445 5.99 3.94 32.64
N LEU A 446 4.92 3.34 32.09
CA LEU A 446 5.02 2.49 30.90
C LEU A 446 5.54 3.31 29.70
N LYS A 447 5.05 4.55 29.53
CA LYS A 447 5.52 5.47 28.48
C LYS A 447 6.98 5.85 28.66
N GLU A 448 7.40 6.14 29.90
CA GLU A 448 8.80 6.42 30.23
C GLU A 448 9.70 5.23 29.85
N LYS A 449 9.33 4.00 30.26
CA LYS A 449 10.10 2.80 29.94
C LYS A 449 10.13 2.42 28.47
N VAL A 450 9.06 2.68 27.73
CA VAL A 450 9.05 2.52 26.26
C VAL A 450 9.98 3.54 25.60
N THR A 451 10.05 4.77 26.13
CA THR A 451 10.89 5.85 25.58
C THR A 451 12.37 5.64 25.91
N GLU A 452 12.69 5.19 27.13
CA GLU A 452 14.06 4.93 27.58
C GLU A 452 14.73 3.75 26.85
N ASN A 453 13.95 2.73 26.46
CA ASN A 453 14.47 1.50 25.87
C ASN A 453 14.95 1.61 24.41
N GLY A 454 14.98 2.81 23.83
CA GLY A 454 15.60 3.02 22.52
C GLY A 454 17.10 2.67 22.46
N CYS A 455 17.81 2.46 23.59
CA CYS A 455 19.28 2.35 23.60
C CYS A 455 19.93 1.37 24.62
N GLY A 456 19.23 0.43 25.27
CA GLY A 456 19.86 -0.42 26.30
C GLY A 456 19.28 -1.82 26.53
N ILE A 457 20.09 -2.69 27.16
CA ILE A 457 19.70 -4.04 27.61
C ILE A 457 18.71 -3.90 28.77
N PHE A 458 17.48 -4.35 28.59
CA PHE A 458 16.45 -4.26 29.62
C PHE A 458 16.54 -5.44 30.61
N GLN A 459 16.75 -5.15 31.90
CA GLN A 459 16.64 -6.19 32.94
C GLN A 459 15.17 -6.42 33.31
N PRO A 460 14.69 -7.68 33.34
CA PRO A 460 13.31 -7.97 33.73
C PRO A 460 13.06 -7.51 35.17
N GLN A 461 12.11 -6.60 35.35
CA GLN A 461 11.65 -6.16 36.67
C GLN A 461 10.19 -6.61 36.85
N LEU A 462 9.91 -7.13 38.04
CA LEU A 462 8.57 -7.51 38.49
C LEU A 462 7.94 -6.29 39.16
N TYR A 463 6.76 -5.88 38.69
CA TYR A 463 5.98 -4.79 39.26
C TYR A 463 4.66 -5.34 39.80
N GLU A 464 4.38 -5.06 41.06
CA GLU A 464 3.09 -5.35 41.65
C GLU A 464 2.16 -4.17 41.36
N LEU A 465 1.12 -4.39 40.55
CA LEU A 465 0.15 -3.36 40.18
C LEU A 465 -0.92 -3.14 41.25
N GLY A 466 -0.88 -3.91 42.34
CA GLY A 466 -1.87 -3.90 43.40
C GLY A 466 -3.19 -4.55 42.97
N LEU A 467 -4.28 -4.12 43.61
CA LEU A 467 -5.63 -4.59 43.35
C LEU A 467 -6.24 -3.82 42.17
N VAL A 468 -6.54 -4.51 41.09
CA VAL A 468 -7.17 -3.96 39.88
C VAL A 468 -8.46 -4.71 39.56
N HIS A 469 -9.33 -4.14 38.74
CA HIS A 469 -10.57 -4.77 38.33
C HIS A 469 -10.48 -5.24 36.88
N LEU A 470 -10.46 -6.56 36.66
CA LEU A 470 -10.52 -7.14 35.31
C LEU A 470 -11.91 -6.87 34.72
N LEU A 471 -11.94 -6.19 33.56
CA LEU A 471 -13.15 -5.72 32.86
C LEU A 471 -14.06 -4.85 33.74
N GLY A 472 -13.52 -4.22 34.79
CA GLY A 472 -14.29 -3.42 35.74
C GLY A 472 -15.15 -4.22 36.72
N VAL A 473 -15.13 -5.57 36.64
CA VAL A 473 -16.02 -6.43 37.43
C VAL A 473 -15.26 -7.27 38.46
N VAL A 474 -14.16 -7.90 38.07
CA VAL A 474 -13.51 -8.93 38.92
C VAL A 474 -12.26 -8.35 39.60
N PRO A 475 -12.23 -8.22 40.94
CA PRO A 475 -11.05 -7.75 41.65
C PRO A 475 -9.94 -8.81 41.63
N VAL A 476 -8.81 -8.45 41.04
CA VAL A 476 -7.63 -9.32 40.88
C VAL A 476 -6.37 -8.57 41.33
N GLN A 477 -5.43 -9.31 41.91
CA GLN A 477 -4.08 -8.78 42.13
C GLN A 477 -3.26 -9.03 40.87
N ALA A 478 -2.67 -7.98 40.30
CA ALA A 478 -1.94 -8.09 39.04
C ALA A 478 -0.44 -7.88 39.22
N ASN A 479 0.36 -8.77 38.64
CA ASN A 479 1.82 -8.71 38.61
C ASN A 479 2.28 -8.56 37.16
N LEU A 480 3.04 -7.50 36.88
CA LEU A 480 3.58 -7.20 35.57
C LEU A 480 5.05 -7.55 35.49
N VAL A 481 5.44 -8.26 34.44
CA VAL A 481 6.85 -8.48 34.07
C VAL A 481 7.06 -7.92 32.68
N LEU A 482 7.88 -6.89 32.56
CA LEU A 482 8.34 -6.39 31.27
C LEU A 482 9.56 -7.21 30.83
N ARG A 483 9.58 -7.63 29.57
CA ARG A 483 10.70 -8.34 28.93
C ARG A 483 10.94 -7.76 27.56
N GLN A 484 12.20 -7.68 27.17
CA GLN A 484 12.56 -7.41 25.79
C GLN A 484 12.45 -8.72 25.02
N ASP A 485 11.67 -8.71 23.95
CA ASP A 485 11.62 -9.83 23.02
C ASP A 485 12.95 -9.92 22.27
N GLY A 486 13.59 -11.10 22.32
CA GLY A 486 14.93 -11.30 21.78
C GLY A 486 14.98 -11.20 20.26
N GLU A 487 13.86 -11.46 19.58
CA GLU A 487 13.79 -11.46 18.12
C GLU A 487 13.42 -10.09 17.56
N SER A 488 12.33 -9.48 18.06
CA SER A 488 11.87 -8.17 17.56
C SER A 488 12.58 -6.98 18.21
N GLY A 489 13.27 -7.19 19.33
CA GLY A 489 13.77 -6.11 20.20
C GLY A 489 12.65 -5.30 20.86
N ALA A 490 11.38 -5.64 20.61
CA ALA A 490 10.23 -4.93 21.16
C ALA A 490 10.07 -5.24 22.65
N LEU A 491 9.57 -4.26 23.40
CA LEU A 491 9.26 -4.44 24.81
C LEU A 491 7.86 -5.07 24.93
N VAL A 492 7.81 -6.25 25.54
CA VAL A 492 6.59 -7.04 25.74
C VAL A 492 6.31 -7.14 27.24
N GLY A 493 5.07 -6.93 27.65
CA GLY A 493 4.63 -7.09 29.03
C GLY A 493 3.84 -8.37 29.22
N LEU A 494 4.18 -9.15 30.25
CA LEU A 494 3.39 -10.28 30.75
C LEU A 494 2.68 -9.85 32.03
N VAL A 495 1.35 -9.86 32.02
CA VAL A 495 0.54 -9.66 33.22
C VAL A 495 0.07 -11.00 33.74
N ARG A 496 0.35 -11.29 35.01
CA ARG A 496 -0.22 -12.42 35.75
C ARG A 496 -1.25 -11.90 36.73
N LEU A 497 -2.46 -12.43 36.63
CA LEU A 497 -3.58 -12.09 37.50
C LEU A 497 -3.74 -13.20 38.54
N ILE A 498 -3.84 -12.78 39.80
CA ILE A 498 -4.10 -13.65 40.94
C ILE A 498 -5.51 -13.26 41.42
N PRO A 499 -6.53 -14.12 41.23
CA PRO A 499 -7.87 -13.85 41.70
C PRO A 499 -7.86 -13.59 43.21
N SER A 500 -8.56 -12.54 43.66
CA SER A 500 -8.72 -12.31 45.11
C SER A 500 -9.47 -13.50 45.73
N ARG A 501 -9.08 -13.93 46.94
CA ARG A 501 -9.73 -15.05 47.65
C ARG A 501 -11.24 -14.85 47.80
N SER A 502 -11.68 -13.60 47.96
CA SER A 502 -13.11 -13.25 48.05
C SER A 502 -13.92 -13.66 46.82
N PHE A 503 -13.30 -13.76 45.65
CA PHE A 503 -13.95 -14.20 44.41
C PHE A 503 -14.12 -15.73 44.40
N LEU A 504 -13.07 -16.46 44.75
CA LEU A 504 -13.09 -17.94 44.78
C LEU A 504 -14.09 -18.49 45.80
N ASP A 505 -14.29 -17.79 46.92
CA ASP A 505 -15.23 -18.22 47.95
C ASP A 505 -16.71 -18.00 47.53
N SER A 506 -16.98 -17.16 46.53
CA SER A 506 -18.35 -16.87 46.06
C SER A 506 -18.90 -17.90 45.06
N GLU A 507 -18.06 -18.73 44.45
CA GLU A 507 -18.44 -19.72 43.44
C GLU A 507 -18.69 -21.13 43.98
N THR A 508 -18.77 -21.33 45.31
CA THR A 508 -19.29 -22.58 45.87
C THR A 508 -20.77 -22.43 46.27
N PRO A 509 -21.73 -22.66 45.34
CA PRO A 509 -23.12 -22.76 45.72
C PRO A 509 -23.28 -24.02 46.58
N SER A 510 -23.44 -23.83 47.89
CA SER A 510 -23.95 -24.89 48.76
C SER A 510 -25.34 -25.27 48.23
N SER A 511 -25.43 -26.43 47.57
CA SER A 511 -26.67 -26.96 47.06
C SER A 511 -27.60 -27.31 48.21
N LYS A 512 -28.46 -26.36 48.59
CA LYS A 512 -29.73 -26.62 49.26
C LYS A 512 -30.69 -25.44 49.09
N THR A 513 -31.64 -25.66 48.18
CA THR A 513 -33.06 -25.22 48.24
C THR A 513 -33.35 -23.71 48.39
N SER A 514 -33.80 -23.08 47.32
CA SER A 514 -35.21 -22.72 47.04
C SER A 514 -35.27 -21.55 46.06
N GLY A 515 -36.25 -21.62 45.15
CA GLY A 515 -36.34 -20.74 43.98
C GLY A 515 -36.53 -19.27 44.33
N SER A 516 -35.78 -18.42 43.62
CA SER A 516 -36.02 -16.99 43.51
C SER A 516 -35.48 -16.51 42.17
N GLN A 517 -36.29 -15.70 41.50
CA GLN A 517 -36.16 -15.25 40.12
C GLN A 517 -34.81 -14.58 39.81
N CYS A 518 -34.22 -14.96 38.68
CA CYS A 518 -33.05 -14.32 38.08
C CYS A 518 -33.43 -12.95 37.51
N GLY A 519 -32.90 -11.87 38.09
CA GLY A 519 -32.93 -10.53 37.50
C GLY A 519 -31.91 -10.43 36.37
N SER A 520 -32.36 -9.97 35.20
CA SER A 520 -31.54 -9.77 34.00
C SER A 520 -30.55 -8.60 34.19
N ILE A 521 -29.28 -8.84 33.88
CA ILE A 521 -28.18 -7.86 33.87
C ILE A 521 -28.25 -7.01 32.58
N ASN A 522 -29.37 -6.33 32.36
CA ASN A 522 -29.53 -5.36 31.26
C ASN A 522 -29.83 -3.93 31.76
N ASP A 523 -29.96 -3.71 33.08
CA ASP A 523 -30.37 -2.42 33.64
C ASP A 523 -29.21 -1.55 34.17
N LEU A 524 -27.95 -1.95 34.01
CA LEU A 524 -26.80 -1.20 34.56
C LEU A 524 -26.14 -0.20 33.59
N HIS A 525 -26.84 0.25 32.54
CA HIS A 525 -26.32 1.21 31.56
C HIS A 525 -27.01 2.60 31.56
N ARG A 526 -27.74 2.96 32.63
CA ARG A 526 -28.31 4.30 32.78
C ARG A 526 -28.03 4.90 34.16
N THR A 527 -26.83 5.41 34.36
CA THR A 527 -26.58 6.66 35.11
C THR A 527 -25.09 6.98 35.13
N ILE A 528 -24.65 7.85 34.23
CA ILE A 528 -23.48 8.71 34.43
C ILE A 528 -24.00 10.13 34.18
N PRO A 529 -23.98 11.05 35.16
CA PRO A 529 -24.26 12.45 34.89
C PRO A 529 -23.05 13.09 34.20
N LEU A 530 -23.33 13.93 33.21
CA LEU A 530 -22.40 14.81 32.48
C LEU A 530 -21.44 15.57 33.39
#